data_AF-A0A6G2JDA2-F1
#
_entry.id   AF-A0A6G2JDA2-F1
#
_cell.length_a   1.000
_cell.length_b   1.000
_cell.length_c   1.000
_cell.angle_alpha   90.00
_cell.angle_beta   90.00
_cell.angle_gamma   90.00
#
_symmetry.space_group_name_H-M   'P 1'
#
loop_
_entity.id
_entity.type
_entity.pdbx_description
1 polymer ?
#
loop_
_entity_poly.entity_id
_entity_poly.type
_entity_poly.pdbx_seq_one_letter_code
_entity_poly.pdbx_strand_id
1 'polypeptide(L)' 'MRHRPDRLFLLTGGVQGLAFAWGLPAMVWWVVDLRLSPFRLAVLGTALVLSILVTETPTGVVADLYSRKYSVVAAYVVMG' A
#
# COMPACT_ATOMS: atom_id res chain seq x y z
N MET A 1 -6.17 -1.53 29.91
CA MET A 1 -6.52 -2.25 28.67
C MET A 1 -5.33 -3.11 28.28
N ARG A 2 -5.44 -4.44 28.33
CA ARG A 2 -4.33 -5.36 28.03
C ARG A 2 -4.22 -5.47 26.50
N HIS A 3 -3.39 -4.63 25.87
CA HIS A 3 -3.13 -4.74 24.43
C HIS A 3 -2.57 -6.14 24.14
N ARG A 4 -3.21 -6.87 23.21
CA ARG A 4 -2.72 -8.14 22.68
C ARG A 4 -2.03 -7.83 21.34
N PRO A 5 -0.73 -7.46 21.35
CA PRO A 5 -0.02 -6.99 20.17
C PRO A 5 0.02 -8.06 19.07
N ASP A 6 0.02 -9.34 19.45
CA ASP A 6 -0.08 -10.51 18.60
C ASP A 6 -1.34 -10.48 17.72
N ARG A 7 -2.51 -10.29 18.32
CA ARG A 7 -3.78 -10.23 17.57
C ARG A 7 -3.85 -9.01 16.66
N LEU A 8 -3.33 -7.88 17.12
CA LEU A 8 -3.31 -6.64 16.36
C LEU A 8 -2.43 -6.79 15.11
N PHE A 9 -1.23 -7.34 15.28
CA PHE A 9 -0.31 -7.61 14.19
C PHE A 9 -0.90 -8.58 13.16
N LEU A 10 -1.51 -9.68 13.61
CA LEU A 10 -2.14 -10.66 12.71
C LEU A 10 -3.32 -10.05 11.94
N LEU A 11 -4.14 -9.21 12.60
CA LEU A 11 -5.28 -8.58 11.96
C LEU A 11 -4.83 -7.53 10.93
N THR A 12 -3.90 -6.65 11.29
CA THR A 12 -3.37 -5.66 10.33
C THR A 12 -2.62 -6.32 9.19
N GLY A 13 -1.83 -7.36 9.46
CA GLY A 13 -1.11 -8.12 8.44
C GLY A 13 -2.07 -8.86 7.50
N GLY A 14 -3.15 -9.44 8.02
CA GLY A 14 -4.18 -10.09 7.21
C GLY A 14 -4.92 -9.10 6.31
N VAL A 15 -5.34 -7.94 6.84
CA VAL A 15 -5.99 -6.88 6.05
C VAL A 15 -5.06 -6.36 4.96
N GLN A 16 -3.80 -6.08 5.31
CA GLN A 16 -2.81 -5.59 4.35
C GLN A 16 -2.49 -6.65 3.27
N GLY A 17 -2.36 -7.92 3.65
CA GLY A 17 -2.17 -9.02 2.71
C GLY A 17 -3.33 -9.16 1.74
N LEU A 18 -4.57 -9.02 2.22
CA LEU A 18 -5.76 -9.02 1.36
C LEU A 18 -5.77 -7.82 0.40
N ALA A 19 -5.38 -6.64 0.87
CA ALA A 19 -5.27 -5.46 0.02
C ALA A 19 -4.25 -5.66 -1.11
N PHE A 20 -3.07 -6.23 -0.80
CA PHE A 20 -2.06 -6.55 -1.82
C PHE A 20 -2.48 -7.66 -2.79
N ALA A 21 -3.37 -8.57 -2.38
CA ALA A 21 -3.86 -9.63 -3.25
C ALA A 21 -4.57 -9.10 -4.50
N TRP A 22 -5.14 -7.88 -4.45
CA TRP A 22 -5.73 -7.21 -5.61
C TRP A 22 -4.74 -6.86 -6.73
N GLY A 23 -3.43 -6.86 -6.46
CA GLY A 23 -2.42 -6.62 -7.48
C GLY A 23 -2.44 -7.66 -8.59
N LEU A 24 -2.74 -8.92 -8.28
CA LEU A 24 -2.79 -10.01 -9.26
C LEU A 24 -3.91 -9.85 -10.29
N PRO A 25 -5.20 -9.68 -9.91
CA PRO A 25 -6.26 -9.42 -10.87
C PRO A 25 -6.05 -8.08 -11.60
N ALA A 26 -5.47 -7.06 -10.95
CA ALA A 26 -5.14 -5.80 -11.62
C ALA A 26 -4.15 -6.00 -12.78
N MET A 27 -3.14 -6.84 -12.62
CA MET A 27 -2.21 -7.18 -13.71
C MET A 27 -2.92 -7.86 -14.89
N VAL A 28 -3.83 -8.80 -14.63
CA VAL A 28 -4.63 -9.45 -15.69
C VAL A 28 -5.48 -8.40 -16.40
N TRP A 29 -6.16 -7.53 -15.64
CA TRP A 29 -6.99 -6.47 -16.19
C TRP A 29 -6.22 -5.49 -17.08
N TRP A 30 -5.02 -5.07 -16.65
CA TRP A 30 -4.14 -4.19 -17.42
C TRP A 30 -3.71 -4.78 -18.77
N VAL A 31 -3.46 -6.09 -18.82
CA VAL A 31 -2.93 -6.77 -20.01
C VAL A 31 -4.04 -7.28 -20.93
N VAL A 32 -5.07 -7.92 -20.37
CA VAL A 32 -6.10 -8.63 -21.13
C VAL A 32 -7.22 -7.70 -21.57
N ASP A 33 -7.78 -6.92 -20.64
CA ASP A 33 -8.94 -6.07 -20.89
C ASP A 33 -8.51 -4.70 -21.42
N LEU A 34 -7.55 -4.05 -20.74
CA LEU A 34 -7.04 -2.73 -21.14
C LEU A 34 -5.98 -2.78 -22.25
N ARG A 35 -5.41 -3.96 -22.51
CA ARG A 35 -4.44 -4.20 -23.60
C ARG A 35 -3.32 -3.17 -23.63
N LEU A 36 -2.78 -2.82 -22.46
CA LEU A 36 -1.70 -1.85 -22.37
C LEU A 36 -0.47 -2.34 -23.12
N SER A 37 0.14 -1.46 -23.92
CA SER A 37 1.40 -1.77 -24.60
C SER A 37 2.54 -1.93 -23.59
N PRO A 38 3.63 -2.65 -23.93
CA PRO A 38 4.76 -2.84 -23.03
C PRO A 38 5.34 -1.54 -22.47
N PHE A 39 5.40 -0.47 -23.29
CA PHE A 39 5.85 0.85 -22.84
C PHE A 39 4.91 1.46 -21.79
N ARG A 40 3.59 1.35 -21.96
CA ARG A 40 2.62 1.86 -20.98
C ARG A 40 2.66 1.07 -19.67
N LEU A 41 2.87 -0.24 -19.73
CA LEU A 41 3.08 -1.08 -18.54
C LEU A 41 4.36 -0.69 -17.79
N ALA A 42 5.45 -0.42 -18.51
CA ALA A 42 6.69 0.06 -17.91
C ALA A 42 6.49 1.40 -17.20
N VAL A 43 5.83 2.37 -17.85
CA VAL A 43 5.53 3.68 -17.25
C VAL A 43 4.59 3.53 -16.05
N LEU A 44 3.58 2.67 -16.12
CA LEU A 44 2.69 2.37 -14.98
C LEU A 44 3.48 1.83 -13.78
N GLY A 45 4.36 0.85 -14.00
CA GLY A 45 5.24 0.31 -12.96
C GLY A 45 6.17 1.38 -12.37
N THR A 46 6.75 2.23 -13.21
CA THR A 46 7.57 3.36 -12.76
C THR A 46 6.76 4.35 -11.92
N ALA A 47 5.54 4.70 -12.34
CA ALA A 47 4.67 5.60 -11.60
C ALA A 47 4.29 5.03 -10.22
N LEU A 48 4.05 3.71 -10.12
CA LEU A 48 3.80 3.03 -8.85
C LEU A 48 5.02 3.13 -7.92
N VAL A 49 6.22 2.83 -8.40
CA VAL A 49 7.45 2.93 -7.59
C VAL A 49 7.74 4.37 -7.19
N LEU A 50 7.58 5.35 -8.09
CA LEU A 50 7.74 6.76 -7.77
C LEU A 50 6.75 7.21 -6.69
N SER A 51 5.51 6.75 -6.77
CA SER A 51 4.49 7.05 -5.75
C SER A 51 4.91 6.54 -4.38
N ILE A 52 5.49 5.33 -4.31
CA ILE A 52 6.05 4.76 -3.08
C ILE A 52 7.20 5.63 -2.57
N LEU A 53 8.20 5.91 -3.40
CA LEU A 53 9.37 6.68 -2.99
C LEU A 53 9.01 8.08 -2.47
N VAL A 54 8.08 8.76 -3.15
CA VAL A 54 7.60 10.08 -2.76
C VAL A 54 6.84 10.05 -1.44
N THR A 55 6.10 8.98 -1.15
CA THR A 55 5.24 8.90 0.05
C THR A 55 5.89 8.20 1.24
N GLU A 56 6.90 7.36 1.02
CA GLU A 56 7.62 6.63 2.07
C GLU A 56 8.32 7.59 3.04
N THR A 57 9.05 8.58 2.52
CA THR A 57 9.79 9.51 3.39
C THR A 57 8.85 10.37 4.25
N PRO A 58 7.83 11.05 3.71
CA PRO A 58 6.88 11.80 4.52
C PRO A 58 6.14 10.94 5.56
N THR A 59 5.72 9.73 5.19
CA THR A 59 5.03 8.83 6.13
C THR A 59 5.94 8.32 7.24
N GLY A 60 7.22 8.07 6.93
CA GLY A 60 8.27 7.78 7.90
C GLY A 60 8.52 8.94 8.86
N VAL A 61 8.65 10.17 8.34
CA VAL A 61 8.78 11.40 9.16
C VAL A 61 7.59 11.55 10.10
N VAL A 62 6.36 11.33 9.62
CA VAL A 62 5.16 11.40 10.48
C VAL A 62 5.17 10.30 11.54
N ALA A 63 5.61 9.09 11.16
CA ALA A 63 5.68 7.95 12.07
C ALA A 63 6.69 8.15 13.20
N ASP A 64 7.84 8.76 12.91
CA ASP A 64 8.93 8.95 13.87
C ASP A 64 8.78 10.23 14.72
N LEU A 65 8.25 11.32 14.16
CA LEU A 65 8.07 12.58 14.89
C LEU A 65 6.77 12.66 15.72
N TYR A 66 5.67 12.11 15.19
CA TYR A 66 4.35 12.26 15.83
C TYR A 66 3.87 10.97 16.47
N SER A 67 3.63 9.93 15.68
CA SER A 67 3.21 8.62 16.19
C SER A 67 3.12 7.58 15.07
N ARG A 68 3.75 6.42 15.28
CA ARG A 68 3.59 5.25 14.40
C ARG A 68 2.13 4.82 14.25
N LYS A 69 1.37 4.82 15.36
CA LYS A 69 -0.05 4.43 15.35
C LYS A 69 -0.87 5.34 14.44
N TYR A 70 -0.74 6.65 14.61
CA TYR A 70 -1.53 7.60 13.83
C TYR A 70 -1.05 7.73 12.37
N SER A 71 0.25 7.52 12.10
CA SER A 71 0.75 7.43 10.72
C SER A 71 0.09 6.27 9.96
N VAL A 72 -0.01 5.09 10.59
CA VAL A 72 -0.70 3.93 10.00
C VAL A 72 -2.20 4.18 9.83
N VAL A 73 -2.87 4.77 10.83
CA VAL A 73 -4.31 5.10 10.71
C VAL A 73 -4.55 6.09 9.57
N ALA A 74 -3.71 7.12 9.43
CA ALA A 74 -3.80 8.07 8.33
C ALA A 74 -3.60 7.39 6.97
N ALA A 75 -2.66 6.44 6.86
CA ALA A 75 -2.46 5.68 5.64
C ALA A 75 -3.72 4.91 5.21
N TYR A 76 -4.39 4.22 6.14
CA TYR A 76 -5.65 3.55 5.85
C TYR A 76 -6.76 4.53 5.47
N VAL A 77 -6.89 5.68 6.14
CA VAL A 77 -7.91 6.69 5.78
C VAL A 77 -7.69 7.27 4.38
N VAL A 78 -6.43 7.48 3.97
CA VAL A 78 -6.10 8.01 2.64
C VAL A 78 -6.29 6.97 1.54
N MET A 79 -5.98 5.70 1.83
CA MET A 79 -6.07 4.61 0.85
C MET A 79 -7.50 4.03 0.72
N GLY A 80 -8.34 4.17 1.75
CA GLY A 80 -9.71 3.63 1.83
C GLY A 80 -9.81 2.44 2.76
#